data_AF-A0AAV9D2V3-F1
#
_entry.id   AF-A0AAV9D2V3-F1
#
_cell.length_a   1.000
_cell.length_b   1.000
_cell.length_c   1.000
_cell.angle_alpha   90.00
_cell.angle_beta   90.00
_cell.angle_gamma   90.00
#
_symmetry.space_group_name_H-M   'P 1'
#
loop_
_entity.id
_entity.type
_entity.pdbx_description
1 polymer ?
#
loop_
_entity_poly.entity_id
_entity_poly.type
_entity_poly.pdbx_seq_one_letter_code
_entity_poly.pdbx_strand_id
1 'polypeptide(L)'
;MMELGEGLCKLRKMGFESGPFYRFEEEVSAALDFLYKTQMELAACTNDLCLTMDGSERSYQLLGTFAAGQHLYSLENDDNGVSHIVFYPDGPYQLDKLLKVKLPTLHATDEHLKACEYS
;
A
#
# COMPACT_ATOMS: atom_id res chain seq x y z
N MET A 1 17.30 -6.08 -3.91
CA MET A 1 16.13 -5.23 -4.22
C MET A 1 15.45 -4.96 -2.89
N MET A 2 15.27 -3.70 -2.51
CA MET A 2 14.69 -3.34 -1.20
C MET A 2 13.17 -3.22 -1.36
N GLU A 3 12.41 -3.78 -0.42
CA GLU A 3 10.95 -3.66 -0.43
C GLU A 3 10.53 -2.21 -0.13
N LEU A 4 9.43 -1.75 -0.74
CA LEU A 4 8.96 -0.35 -0.63
C LEU A 4 8.78 0.07 0.83
N GLY A 5 8.20 -0.81 1.66
CA GLY A 5 7.99 -0.53 3.09
C GLY A 5 9.29 -0.41 3.89
N GLU A 6 10.30 -1.23 3.57
CA GLU A 6 11.62 -1.16 4.18
C GLU A 6 12.35 0.14 3.79
N GLY A 7 12.25 0.53 2.51
CA GLY A 7 12.80 1.78 2.01
C GLY A 7 12.17 3.01 2.64
N LEU A 8 10.84 3.04 2.78
CA LEU A 8 10.13 4.13 3.43
C LEU A 8 10.52 4.27 4.91
N CYS A 9 10.59 3.14 5.60
CA CYS A 9 10.98 3.11 7.01
C CYS A 9 12.39 3.67 7.20
N LYS A 10 13.33 3.35 6.30
CA LYS A 10 14.68 3.91 6.32
C LYS A 10 14.70 5.40 6.02
N LEU A 11 13.97 5.86 5.01
CA LEU A 11 13.86 7.30 4.68
C LEU A 11 13.34 8.10 5.88
N ARG A 12 12.33 7.59 6.58
CA ARG A 12 11.80 8.23 7.78
C ARG A 12 12.84 8.29 8.91
N LYS A 13 13.64 7.23 9.09
CA LYS A 13 14.71 7.19 10.10
C LYS A 13 15.86 8.16 9.80
N MET A 14 16.08 8.52 8.54
CA MET A 14 17.09 9.50 8.16
C MET A 14 16.71 10.93 8.56
N GLY A 15 15.45 11.19 8.90
CA GLY A 15 15.03 12.45 9.53
C GLY A 15 15.21 13.67 8.64
N PHE A 16 15.00 13.52 7.32
CA PHE A 16 15.00 14.67 6.41
C PHE A 16 13.89 15.65 6.81
N GLU A 17 14.23 16.94 6.96
CA GLU A 17 13.24 17.98 7.27
C GLU A 17 12.72 18.69 6.02
N SER A 18 13.41 18.53 4.89
CA SER A 18 13.04 19.12 3.61
C SER A 18 13.77 18.46 2.43
N GLY A 19 13.37 18.80 1.20
CA GLY A 19 14.01 18.31 -0.02
C GLY A 19 13.23 17.18 -0.72
N PRO A 20 13.79 16.63 -1.81
CA PRO A 20 13.09 15.66 -2.65
C PRO A 20 12.76 14.35 -1.93
N PHE A 21 13.64 13.88 -1.03
CA PHE A 21 13.40 12.66 -0.25
C PHE A 21 12.35 12.83 0.83
N TYR A 22 12.29 13.99 1.47
CA TYR A 22 11.24 14.33 2.41
C TYR A 22 9.86 14.32 1.72
N ARG A 23 9.74 15.02 0.58
CA ARG A 23 8.48 15.05 -0.19
C ARG A 23 8.07 13.67 -0.70
N PHE A 24 9.03 12.90 -1.21
CA PHE A 24 8.76 11.54 -1.66
C PHE A 24 8.27 10.65 -0.51
N GLU A 25 8.90 10.73 0.67
CA GLU A 25 8.48 9.97 1.85
C GLU A 25 7.07 10.39 2.30
N GLU A 26 6.76 11.68 2.35
CA GLU A 26 5.42 12.18 2.68
C GLU A 26 4.37 11.71 1.67
N GLU A 27 4.61 11.90 0.38
CA GLU A 27 3.66 11.55 -0.69
C GLU A 27 3.37 10.05 -0.71
N VAL A 28 4.41 9.22 -0.58
CA VAL A 28 4.25 7.76 -0.56
C VAL A 28 3.64 7.29 0.75
N SER A 29 3.99 7.90 1.89
CA SER A 29 3.33 7.61 3.17
C SER A 29 1.84 7.91 3.12
N ALA A 30 1.45 9.06 2.57
CA ALA A 30 0.05 9.43 2.38
C ALA A 30 -0.68 8.46 1.44
N ALA A 31 -0.04 8.07 0.34
CA ALA A 31 -0.61 7.09 -0.59
C ALA A 31 -0.80 5.71 0.06
N LEU A 32 0.18 5.25 0.84
CA LEU A 32 0.10 3.98 1.56
C LEU A 32 -0.95 4.02 2.69
N ASP A 33 -1.06 5.14 3.42
CA ASP A 33 -2.09 5.34 4.44
C ASP A 33 -3.50 5.36 3.81
N PHE A 34 -3.65 6.03 2.67
CA PHE A 34 -4.89 5.99 1.88
C PHE A 34 -5.24 4.57 1.42
N LEU A 35 -4.27 3.84 0.86
CA LEU A 35 -4.48 2.45 0.42
C LEU A 35 -4.85 1.55 1.60
N TYR A 36 -4.16 1.69 2.73
CA TYR A 36 -4.44 0.93 3.94
C TYR A 36 -5.85 1.21 4.47
N LYS A 37 -6.25 2.47 4.57
CA LYS A 37 -7.61 2.87 4.98
C LYS A 37 -8.66 2.36 4.01
N THR A 38 -8.40 2.45 2.70
CA THR A 38 -9.31 1.95 1.66
C THR A 38 -9.46 0.43 1.76
N GLN A 39 -8.37 -0.30 1.99
CA GLN A 39 -8.39 -1.74 2.21
C GLN A 39 -9.18 -2.10 3.47
N MET A 40 -9.00 -1.35 4.56
CA MET A 40 -9.77 -1.55 5.78
C MET A 40 -11.26 -1.28 5.59
N GLU A 41 -11.63 -0.21 4.91
CA GLU A 41 -13.03 0.11 4.62
C GLU A 41 -13.66 -0.94 3.70
N LEU A 42 -12.96 -1.34 2.63
CA LEU A 42 -13.42 -2.39 1.73
C LEU A 42 -13.56 -3.74 2.46
N ALA A 43 -12.64 -4.04 3.38
CA ALA A 43 -12.68 -5.22 4.22
C ALA A 43 -13.83 -5.23 5.22
N ALA A 44 -14.18 -4.05 5.73
CA ALA A 44 -15.29 -3.86 6.66
C ALA A 44 -16.67 -3.84 5.97
N CYS A 45 -16.68 -3.91 4.64
CA CYS A 45 -17.88 -4.03 3.83
C CYS A 45 -18.12 -5.48 3.41
N THR A 46 -19.28 -6.00 3.79
CA THR A 46 -19.88 -7.20 3.17
C THR A 46 -20.94 -6.76 2.15
N ASN A 47 -21.46 -7.70 1.36
CA ASN A 47 -22.48 -7.39 0.34
C ASN A 47 -23.71 -6.64 0.88
N ASP A 48 -24.04 -6.84 2.17
CA ASP A 48 -25.26 -6.31 2.79
C ASP A 48 -25.01 -5.18 3.80
N LEU A 49 -23.76 -4.97 4.24
CA LEU A 49 -23.43 -4.01 5.30
C LEU A 49 -21.99 -3.51 5.22
N CYS A 50 -21.80 -2.20 5.30
CA CYS A 50 -20.52 -1.53 5.51
C CYS A 50 -20.40 -1.02 6.95
N LEU A 51 -19.34 -1.42 7.64
CA LEU A 51 -19.01 -0.93 8.96
C LEU A 51 -17.99 0.21 8.87
N THR A 52 -18.18 1.27 9.68
CA THR A 52 -17.26 2.41 9.73
C THR A 52 -15.98 2.01 10.47
N MET A 53 -14.84 2.06 9.79
CA MET A 53 -13.52 1.76 10.36
C MET A 53 -12.91 3.01 11.01
N ASP A 54 -13.48 3.40 12.15
CA ASP A 54 -13.04 4.55 12.96
C ASP A 54 -11.77 4.29 13.80
N GLY A 55 -11.13 3.13 13.62
CA GLY A 55 -9.96 2.71 14.40
C GLY A 55 -10.29 2.31 15.85
N SER A 56 -11.56 2.19 16.23
CA SER A 56 -11.93 1.70 17.57
C SER A 56 -11.63 0.22 17.73
N GLU A 57 -11.41 -0.21 18.98
CA GLU A 57 -11.20 -1.63 19.33
C GLU A 57 -12.34 -2.53 18.82
N ARG A 58 -13.57 -2.01 18.82
CA ARG A 58 -14.75 -2.70 18.33
C ARG A 58 -14.69 -2.94 16.81
N SER A 59 -14.22 -1.97 16.04
CA SER A 59 -14.03 -2.09 14.59
C SER A 59 -13.02 -3.20 14.25
N TYR A 60 -11.92 -3.31 15.02
CA TYR A 60 -10.95 -4.40 14.86
C TYR A 60 -11.47 -5.77 15.29
N GLN A 61 -12.22 -5.86 16.39
CA GLN A 61 -12.85 -7.12 16.82
C GLN A 61 -13.84 -7.65 15.77
N LEU A 62 -14.59 -6.76 15.10
CA LEU A 62 -15.54 -7.13 14.06
C LEU A 62 -14.87 -7.61 12.77
N LEU A 63 -13.68 -7.09 12.45
CA LEU A 63 -12.89 -7.60 11.33
C LEU A 63 -12.35 -9.01 11.57
N GLY A 64 -12.22 -9.45 12.83
CA GLY A 64 -11.88 -10.84 13.17
C GLY A 64 -10.73 -11.42 12.35
N THR A 65 -11.01 -12.47 11.58
CA THR A 65 -10.07 -13.15 10.66
C THR A 65 -10.27 -12.73 9.21
N PHE A 66 -10.64 -11.47 8.94
CA PHE A 66 -10.90 -10.99 7.59
C PHE A 66 -9.72 -11.35 6.67
N ALA A 67 -10.01 -12.13 5.63
CA ALA A 67 -9.06 -12.67 4.67
C ALA A 67 -7.90 -13.51 5.25
N ALA A 68 -8.03 -14.03 6.47
CA ALA A 68 -7.00 -14.89 7.06
C ALA A 68 -6.80 -16.15 6.20
N GLY A 69 -5.60 -16.29 5.65
CA GLY A 69 -5.26 -17.40 4.74
C GLY A 69 -5.75 -17.21 3.30
N GLN A 70 -6.33 -16.06 2.95
CA GLN A 70 -6.77 -15.75 1.58
C GLN A 70 -5.77 -14.85 0.85
N HIS A 71 -5.60 -15.10 -0.46
CA HIS A 71 -4.70 -14.35 -1.31
C HIS A 71 -5.41 -13.13 -1.92
N LEU A 72 -5.26 -11.97 -1.28
CA LEU A 72 -6.02 -10.75 -1.61
C LEU A 72 -5.52 -9.97 -2.84
N TYR A 73 -4.24 -10.10 -3.19
CA TYR A 73 -3.65 -9.35 -4.28
C TYR A 73 -2.46 -10.07 -4.91
N SER A 74 -2.14 -9.76 -6.16
CA SER A 74 -0.88 -10.12 -6.81
C SER A 74 -0.16 -8.88 -7.33
N LEU A 75 1.12 -9.06 -7.66
CA LEU A 75 1.91 -8.07 -8.37
C LEU A 75 2.00 -8.48 -9.85
N GLU A 76 1.58 -7.60 -10.74
CA GLU A 76 1.70 -7.78 -12.20
C GLU A 76 2.59 -6.70 -12.80
N ASN A 77 3.38 -7.04 -13.82
CA ASN A 77 4.10 -6.08 -14.64
C ASN A 77 3.41 -5.98 -16.00
N ASP A 78 3.23 -4.76 -16.50
CA ASP A 78 2.76 -4.56 -17.88
C ASP A 78 3.89 -4.74 -18.90
N ASP A 79 3.53 -4.77 -20.18
CA ASP A 79 4.49 -4.87 -21.30
C ASP A 79 5.48 -3.69 -21.36
N ASN A 80 5.17 -2.59 -20.66
CA ASN A 80 6.01 -1.39 -20.56
C ASN A 80 6.91 -1.40 -19.31
N GLY A 81 6.96 -2.50 -18.55
CA GLY A 81 7.78 -2.65 -17.35
C GLY A 81 7.26 -1.91 -16.12
N VAL A 82 6.01 -1.45 -16.13
CA VAL A 82 5.35 -0.80 -15.00
C VAL A 82 4.69 -1.85 -14.11
N SER A 83 5.07 -1.87 -12.84
CA SER A 83 4.48 -2.76 -11.84
C SER A 83 3.12 -2.24 -11.35
N HIS A 84 2.19 -3.15 -11.13
CA HIS A 84 0.83 -2.89 -10.66
C HIS A 84 0.47 -3.89 -9.55
N ILE A 85 -0.30 -3.43 -8.56
CA ILE A 85 -0.96 -4.30 -7.60
C ILE A 85 -2.36 -4.62 -8.14
N VAL A 86 -2.70 -5.90 -8.23
CA VAL A 86 -4.01 -6.38 -8.72
C VAL A 86 -4.74 -7.05 -7.58
N PHE A 87 -5.91 -6.51 -7.21
CA PHE A 87 -6.72 -7.05 -6.12
C PHE A 87 -7.71 -8.09 -6.63
N TYR A 88 -7.88 -9.16 -5.86
CA TYR A 88 -8.85 -10.23 -6.11
C TYR A 88 -10.02 -10.11 -5.12
N PRO A 89 -11.06 -9.34 -5.46
CA PRO A 89 -12.28 -9.37 -4.66
C PRO A 89 -12.97 -10.73 -4.87
N ASP A 90 -12.96 -11.60 -3.85
CA ASP A 90 -13.83 -12.80 -3.85
C ASP A 90 -15.27 -12.35 -3.52
N GLY A 91 -16.17 -12.38 -4.50
CA GLY A 91 -17.56 -12.00 -4.31
C GLY A 91 -18.46 -12.16 -5.54
N PRO A 92 -19.81 -12.21 -5.36
CA PRO A 92 -20.79 -12.40 -6.44
C PRO A 92 -20.86 -11.22 -7.41
N TYR A 93 -20.31 -10.07 -7.03
CA TYR A 93 -20.00 -8.96 -7.93
C TYR A 93 -18.55 -9.13 -8.38
N GLN A 94 -18.32 -10.08 -9.29
CA GLN A 94 -17.16 -9.98 -10.16
C GLN A 94 -17.28 -8.63 -10.85
N LEU A 95 -16.53 -7.64 -10.37
CA LEU A 95 -16.26 -6.47 -11.18
C LEU A 95 -15.58 -7.07 -12.42
N ASP A 96 -16.19 -6.93 -13.61
CA ASP A 96 -15.64 -7.44 -14.89
C ASP A 96 -14.18 -6.97 -15.13
N LYS A 97 -13.70 -6.05 -14.29
CA LYS A 97 -12.35 -5.51 -14.25
C LYS A 97 -11.75 -5.66 -12.84
N LEU A 98 -10.68 -6.44 -12.72
CA LEU A 98 -9.84 -6.47 -11.51
C LEU A 98 -9.34 -5.05 -11.20
N LEU A 99 -9.39 -4.66 -9.92
CA LEU A 99 -8.89 -3.37 -9.48
C LEU A 99 -7.35 -3.39 -9.58
N LYS A 100 -6.81 -2.55 -10.45
CA LYS A 100 -5.35 -2.42 -10.68
C LYS A 100 -4.86 -1.06 -10.21
N VAL A 101 -3.84 -1.04 -9.36
CA VAL A 101 -3.18 0.17 -8.88
C VAL A 101 -1.75 0.20 -9.39
N LYS A 102 -1.38 1.26 -10.12
CA LYS A 102 0.00 1.45 -10.64
C LYS A 102 0.96 1.79 -9.51
N LEU A 103 2.10 1.12 -9.46
CA LEU A 103 3.18 1.45 -8.53
C LEU A 103 4.06 2.58 -9.08
N PRO A 104 4.45 3.55 -8.22
CA PRO A 104 5.38 4.60 -8.62
C PRO A 104 6.80 4.04 -8.78
N THR A 105 7.42 4.33 -9.92
CA THR A 105 8.82 3.99 -10.18
C THR A 105 9.71 5.14 -9.73
N LEU A 106 10.54 4.90 -8.71
CA LEU A 106 11.53 5.88 -8.26
C LEU A 106 12.84 5.68 -9.06
N HIS A 107 13.27 6.72 -9.78
CA HIS A 107 14.59 6.77 -10.40
C HIS A 107 15.60 7.39 -9.43
N ALA A 108 16.27 6.56 -8.63
CA ALA A 108 17.37 6.96 -7.77
C ALA A 108 18.73 6.75 -8.47
N THR A 109 19.70 7.63 -8.23
CA THR A 109 21.08 7.47 -8.70
C THR A 109 21.91 6.81 -7.61
N ASP A 110 23.09 6.28 -7.95
CA ASP A 110 24.00 5.69 -6.94
C ASP A 110 24.37 6.68 -5.82
N GLU A 111 24.39 7.98 -6.11
CA GLU A 111 24.63 9.04 -5.13
C GLU A 111 23.44 9.18 -4.14
N HIS A 112 22.20 9.04 -4.63
CA HIS A 112 20.99 9.03 -3.82
C HIS A 112 20.88 7.78 -2.92
N LEU A 113 21.40 6.64 -3.38
CA LEU A 113 21.42 5.39 -2.62
C LEU A 113 22.55 5.36 -1.59
N LYS A 114 23.74 5.90 -1.91
CA LYS A 114 24.86 6.01 -0.95
C LYS A 114 24.55 6.90 0.25
N ALA A 115 23.73 7.94 0.09
CA ALA A 115 23.22 8.73 1.20
C ALA A 115 22.38 7.89 2.19
N CYS A 116 21.85 6.75 1.74
CA CYS A 116 21.09 5.80 2.54
C CYS A 116 21.93 4.67 3.16
N GLU A 117 23.19 4.48 2.73
CA GLU A 117 24.07 3.39 3.16
C GLU A 117 24.93 3.74 4.39
N TYR A 118 24.91 4.99 4.86
CA TYR A 118 25.55 5.38 6.11
C TYR A 118 24.57 5.29 7.29
N SER A 119 24.51 4.11 7.90
CA SER A 119 24.09 3.89 9.30
C SER A 119 24.75 2.65 9.87
#